data_AF-A0A535GN02-F1
#
_entry.id   AF-A0A535GN02-F1
#
_cell.length_a   1.000
_cell.length_b   1.000
_cell.length_c   1.000
_cell.angle_alpha   90.00
_cell.angle_beta   90.00
_cell.angle_gamma   90.00
#
_symmetry.space_group_name_H-M   'P 1'
#
loop_
_entity.id
_entity.type
_entity.pdbx_description
1 polymer ?
#
loop_
_entity_poly.entity_id
_entity_poly.type
_entity_poly.pdbx_seq_one_letter_code
_entity_poly.pdbx_strand_id
1 'polypeptide(L)'
;MGRIVVSEFVTVDGVMEDPVGSEKTTRGGWASQFSRGPEGDKFTLDEVQSADVLLLGRKTYQGYAADWPSRTDEAGLAAKMNAMPKYVVSRTLRDPEWNNTTVLSGDFVGAVSQLKEAQRGELLVNGSCQ
;
A
#
# COMPACT_ATOMS: atom_id res chain seq x y z
N MET A 1 -15.71 13.05 -3.85
CA MET A 1 -14.24 13.15 -3.92
C MET A 1 -13.66 12.36 -2.77
N GLY A 2 -12.78 11.42 -3.09
CA GLY A 2 -12.06 10.61 -2.13
C GLY A 2 -10.97 11.41 -1.41
N ARG A 3 -10.52 10.88 -0.28
CA ARG A 3 -9.44 11.41 0.54
C ARG A 3 -8.20 10.56 0.32
N ILE A 4 -7.10 11.18 -0.07
CA ILE A 4 -5.81 10.50 -0.14
C ILE A 4 -5.23 10.47 1.27
N VAL A 5 -4.85 9.28 1.73
CA VAL A 5 -4.26 9.03 3.05
C VAL A 5 -2.89 8.44 2.82
N VAL A 6 -1.85 9.12 3.27
CA VAL A 6 -0.48 8.63 3.20
C VAL A 6 -0.10 8.07 4.56
N SER A 7 0.28 6.80 4.59
CA SER A 7 0.69 6.11 5.81
C SER A 7 1.98 5.35 5.55
N GLU A 8 3.05 5.80 6.21
CA GLU A 8 4.41 5.42 5.90
C GLU A 8 5.19 5.14 7.18
N PHE A 9 6.03 4.12 7.13
CA PHE A 9 7.12 3.97 8.07
C PHE A 9 8.25 4.92 7.69
N VAL A 10 8.76 5.69 8.64
CA VAL A 10 9.91 6.59 8.41
C VAL A 10 10.84 6.61 9.62
N THR A 11 12.15 6.51 9.37
CA THR A 11 13.18 6.75 10.40
C THR A 11 13.34 8.25 10.67
N VAL A 12 13.99 8.62 11.78
CA VAL A 12 14.22 10.04 12.14
C VAL A 12 15.01 10.80 11.07
N ASP A 13 15.91 10.11 10.35
CA ASP A 13 16.71 10.64 9.25
C ASP A 13 16.07 10.46 7.86
N GLY A 14 14.80 10.03 7.80
CA GLY A 14 13.99 10.07 6.58
C GLY A 14 14.04 8.83 5.69
N VAL A 15 14.46 7.67 6.21
CA VAL A 15 14.47 6.40 5.47
C VAL A 15 13.11 5.72 5.56
N MET A 16 12.54 5.38 4.41
CA MET A 16 11.26 4.65 4.25
C MET A 16 11.44 3.31 3.51
N GLU A 17 12.67 3.01 3.07
CA GLU A 17 12.98 1.83 2.27
C GLU A 17 12.75 0.55 3.08
N ASP A 18 11.93 -0.36 2.54
CA ASP A 18 11.77 -1.74 2.98
C ASP A 18 11.60 -1.93 4.51
N PRO A 19 10.65 -1.25 5.16
CA PRO A 19 10.56 -1.20 6.62
C PRO A 19 10.37 -2.59 7.25
N VAL A 20 9.65 -3.47 6.57
CA VAL A 20 9.35 -4.84 7.01
C VAL A 20 10.25 -5.91 6.42
N GLY A 21 11.18 -5.54 5.53
CA GLY A 21 12.21 -6.45 4.97
C GLY A 21 11.73 -7.38 3.85
N SER A 22 10.49 -7.24 3.38
CA SER A 22 9.92 -8.10 2.32
C SER A 22 10.56 -7.83 0.95
N GLU A 23 11.10 -6.63 0.73
CA GLU A 23 11.76 -6.26 -0.53
C GLU A 23 13.23 -6.72 -0.59
N LYS A 24 13.76 -7.28 0.51
CA LYS A 24 15.12 -7.86 0.65
C LYS A 24 16.22 -6.86 0.29
N THR A 25 16.03 -5.60 0.63
CA THR A 25 17.04 -4.57 0.45
C THR A 25 18.12 -4.70 1.52
N THR A 26 19.30 -4.12 1.26
CA THR A 26 20.42 -4.15 2.24
C THR A 26 20.08 -3.46 3.56
N ARG A 27 19.11 -2.53 3.56
CA ARG A 27 18.69 -1.76 4.74
C ARG A 27 17.30 -2.15 5.25
N GLY A 28 16.74 -3.24 4.77
CA GLY A 28 15.37 -3.65 5.08
C GLY A 28 15.17 -4.20 6.48
N GLY A 29 13.90 -4.28 6.90
CA GLY A 29 13.48 -4.92 8.14
C GLY A 29 13.76 -4.10 9.41
N TRP A 30 14.09 -2.82 9.26
CA TRP A 30 14.40 -1.95 10.40
C TRP A 30 13.19 -1.71 11.29
N ALA A 31 11.96 -1.62 10.74
CA ALA A 31 10.76 -1.40 11.54
C ALA A 31 10.38 -2.65 12.35
N SER A 32 10.64 -3.84 11.80
CA SER A 32 10.40 -5.14 12.46
C SER A 32 11.27 -5.38 13.70
N GLN A 33 12.31 -4.57 13.93
CA GLN A 33 13.14 -4.63 15.14
C GLN A 33 12.44 -4.02 16.36
N PHE A 34 11.31 -3.33 16.15
CA PHE A 34 10.57 -2.63 17.20
C PHE A 34 9.15 -3.19 17.29
N SER A 35 8.65 -3.30 18.52
CA SER A 35 7.22 -3.54 18.72
C SER A 35 6.48 -2.20 18.68
N ARG A 36 5.40 -2.14 17.89
CA ARG A 36 4.47 -1.00 17.87
C ARG A 36 3.40 -1.07 18.96
N GLY A 37 3.43 -2.15 19.76
CA GLY A 37 2.48 -2.40 20.85
C GLY A 37 1.03 -2.61 20.38
N PRO A 38 0.12 -2.97 21.30
CA PRO A 38 -1.28 -3.25 20.97
C PRO A 38 -2.00 -2.06 20.30
N GLU A 39 -1.67 -0.83 20.68
CA GLU A 39 -2.25 0.38 20.11
C GLU A 39 -1.79 0.61 18.66
N GLY A 40 -0.49 0.44 18.38
CA GLY A 40 0.03 0.53 17.02
C GLY A 40 -0.49 -0.61 16.14
N ASP A 41 -0.68 -1.80 16.71
CA ASP A 41 -1.28 -2.92 15.99
C ASP A 41 -2.73 -2.63 15.61
N LYS A 42 -3.50 -2.09 16.56
CA LYS A 42 -4.88 -1.62 16.34
C LYS A 42 -4.94 -0.50 15.30
N PHE A 43 -4.03 0.47 15.36
CA PHE A 43 -3.98 1.57 14.39
C PHE A 43 -3.85 1.07 12.95
N THR A 44 -2.91 0.17 12.67
CA THR A 44 -2.73 -0.40 11.32
C THR A 44 -3.95 -1.18 10.87
N LEU A 45 -4.61 -1.91 11.78
CA LEU A 45 -5.84 -2.62 11.46
C LEU A 45 -6.97 -1.63 11.10
N ASP A 46 -7.20 -0.63 11.94
CA ASP A 46 -8.25 0.37 11.74
C ASP A 46 -8.04 1.17 10.44
N GLU A 47 -6.77 1.46 10.10
CA GLU A 47 -6.39 2.13 8.86
C GLU A 47 -6.80 1.32 7.63
N VAL A 48 -6.39 0.04 7.56
CA VAL A 48 -6.72 -0.81 6.41
C VAL A 48 -8.22 -1.07 6.34
N GLN A 49 -8.92 -1.16 7.47
CA GLN A 49 -10.38 -1.32 7.49
C GLN A 49 -11.10 -0.08 6.96
N SER A 50 -10.58 1.12 7.24
CA SER A 50 -11.11 2.40 6.77
C SER A 50 -10.79 2.69 5.30
N ALA A 51 -9.76 2.04 4.74
CA ALA A 51 -9.38 2.19 3.34
C ALA A 51 -10.42 1.57 2.38
N ASP A 52 -10.69 2.26 1.27
CA ASP A 52 -11.56 1.78 0.20
C ASP A 52 -10.76 1.38 -1.04
N VAL A 53 -9.59 1.99 -1.21
CA VAL A 53 -8.73 1.85 -2.39
C VAL A 53 -7.27 1.82 -1.95
N LEU A 54 -6.47 0.95 -2.57
CA LEU A 54 -5.02 1.00 -2.48
C LEU A 54 -4.47 1.81 -3.67
N LEU A 55 -3.73 2.87 -3.39
CA LEU A 55 -3.01 3.67 -4.39
C LEU A 55 -1.50 3.47 -4.17
N LEU A 56 -0.87 2.68 -5.03
CA LEU A 56 0.48 2.16 -4.78
C LEU A 56 1.47 2.53 -5.90
N GLY A 57 2.73 2.70 -5.52
CA GLY A 57 3.86 2.63 -6.44
C GLY A 57 4.17 1.18 -6.82
N ARG A 58 4.86 0.99 -7.95
CA ARG A 58 5.22 -0.35 -8.46
C ARG A 58 5.96 -1.23 -7.43
N LYS A 59 6.91 -0.68 -6.67
CA LYS A 59 7.77 -1.46 -5.76
C LYS A 59 6.97 -2.03 -4.61
N THR A 60 6.23 -1.18 -3.91
CA THR A 60 5.29 -1.57 -2.86
C THR A 60 4.26 -2.58 -3.38
N TYR A 61 3.70 -2.34 -4.58
CA TYR A 61 2.78 -3.29 -5.21
C TYR A 61 3.39 -4.68 -5.39
N GLN A 62 4.63 -4.78 -5.88
CA GLN A 62 5.29 -6.07 -6.11
C GLN A 62 5.55 -6.81 -4.80
N GLY A 63 6.00 -6.10 -3.76
CA GLY A 63 6.16 -6.69 -2.42
C GLY A 63 4.84 -7.20 -1.87
N TYR A 64 3.75 -6.44 -2.05
CA TYR A 64 2.43 -6.85 -1.60
C TYR A 64 1.85 -8.01 -2.41
N ALA A 65 2.00 -7.98 -3.74
CA ALA A 65 1.51 -9.03 -4.64
C ALA A 65 2.21 -10.38 -4.42
N ALA A 66 3.44 -10.39 -3.92
CA ALA A 66 4.15 -11.61 -3.54
C ALA A 66 3.59 -12.28 -2.28
N ASP A 67 2.95 -11.51 -1.39
CA ASP A 67 2.62 -11.94 -0.04
C ASP A 67 1.11 -12.06 0.22
N TRP A 68 0.33 -11.02 -0.12
CA TRP A 68 -1.08 -10.91 0.26
C TRP A 68 -2.04 -11.91 -0.38
N PRO A 69 -1.90 -12.32 -1.66
CA PRO A 69 -2.85 -13.23 -2.29
C PRO A 69 -3.02 -14.56 -1.56
N SER A 70 -1.97 -15.07 -0.93
CA SER A 70 -1.97 -16.35 -0.20
C SER A 70 -2.17 -16.19 1.31
N ARG A 71 -2.21 -14.97 1.84
CA ARG A 71 -2.36 -14.72 3.28
C ARG A 71 -3.79 -15.00 3.72
N THR A 72 -3.92 -15.61 4.89
CA THR A 72 -5.16 -15.76 5.63
C THR A 72 -4.94 -15.31 7.06
N ASP A 73 -5.95 -14.68 7.64
CA ASP A 73 -5.93 -14.23 9.03
C ASP A 73 -7.36 -14.23 9.60
N GLU A 74 -7.48 -14.42 10.91
CA GLU A 74 -8.77 -14.42 11.61
C GLU A 74 -9.41 -13.03 11.69
N ALA A 75 -8.61 -11.97 11.58
CA ALA A 75 -9.06 -10.58 11.69
C ALA A 75 -9.66 -10.03 10.37
N GLY A 76 -9.63 -10.80 9.28
CA GLY A 76 -10.16 -10.42 7.98
C GLY A 76 -9.33 -9.38 7.22
N LEU A 77 -8.10 -9.10 7.66
CA LEU A 77 -7.22 -8.10 7.06
C LEU A 77 -6.79 -8.47 5.64
N ALA A 78 -6.38 -9.73 5.43
CA ALA A 78 -6.01 -10.25 4.13
C ALA A 78 -7.21 -10.27 3.18
N ALA A 79 -8.40 -10.63 3.67
CA ALA A 79 -9.62 -10.56 2.88
C ALA A 79 -9.92 -9.12 2.42
N LYS A 80 -9.80 -8.14 3.32
CA LYS A 80 -9.96 -6.71 3.00
C LYS A 80 -8.93 -6.24 1.98
N MET A 81 -7.65 -6.51 2.21
CA MET A 81 -6.55 -6.14 1.29
C MET A 81 -6.74 -6.75 -0.10
N ASN A 82 -7.12 -8.01 -0.19
CA ASN A 82 -7.36 -8.69 -1.45
C ASN A 82 -8.62 -8.15 -2.15
N ALA A 83 -9.68 -7.82 -1.42
CA ALA A 83 -10.93 -7.29 -2.00
C ALA A 83 -10.80 -5.86 -2.57
N MET A 84 -10.01 -4.99 -1.94
CA MET A 84 -9.92 -3.58 -2.37
C MET A 84 -9.43 -3.42 -3.83
N PRO A 85 -9.98 -2.48 -4.61
CA PRO A 85 -9.36 -2.05 -5.86
C PRO A 85 -7.95 -1.47 -5.59
N LYS A 86 -7.01 -1.80 -6.48
CA LYS A 86 -5.62 -1.33 -6.43
C LYS A 86 -5.32 -0.53 -7.68
N TYR A 87 -4.90 0.71 -7.50
CA TYR A 87 -4.39 1.56 -8.58
C TYR A 87 -2.89 1.69 -8.43
N VAL A 88 -2.15 1.23 -9.44
CA VAL A 88 -0.68 1.19 -9.39
C VAL A 88 -0.13 2.26 -10.33
N VAL A 89 0.53 3.26 -9.77
CA VAL A 89 1.22 4.31 -10.54
C VAL A 89 2.54 3.74 -11.06
N SER A 90 2.62 3.49 -12.37
CA SER A 90 3.80 2.84 -12.96
C SER A 90 3.94 3.09 -14.46
N ARG A 91 5.20 3.21 -14.94
CA ARG A 91 5.55 3.18 -16.37
C ARG A 91 5.96 1.80 -16.87
N THR A 92 6.26 0.87 -15.97
CA THR A 92 6.99 -0.37 -16.29
C THR A 92 6.25 -1.64 -15.90
N LEU A 93 5.21 -1.55 -15.06
CA LEU A 93 4.36 -2.70 -14.75
C LEU A 93 3.40 -2.94 -15.92
N ARG A 94 3.45 -4.13 -16.52
CA ARG A 94 2.64 -4.47 -17.70
C ARG A 94 1.56 -5.53 -17.42
N ASP A 95 1.85 -6.47 -16.52
CA ASP A 95 0.95 -7.59 -16.22
C ASP A 95 0.82 -7.78 -14.70
N PRO A 96 -0.08 -7.02 -14.03
CA PRO A 96 -0.30 -7.18 -12.60
C PRO A 96 -1.04 -8.49 -12.28
N GLU A 97 -0.46 -9.34 -11.43
CA GLU A 97 -1.04 -10.65 -11.07
C GLU A 97 -1.99 -10.58 -9.87
N TRP A 98 -1.82 -9.59 -8.99
CA TRP A 98 -2.71 -9.40 -7.84
C TRP A 98 -4.09 -8.91 -8.31
N ASN A 99 -5.15 -9.58 -7.85
CA ASN A 99 -6.52 -9.28 -8.27
C ASN A 99 -6.93 -7.82 -8.01
N ASN A 100 -7.90 -7.34 -8.79
CA ASN A 100 -8.45 -5.99 -8.71
C ASN A 100 -7.42 -4.87 -8.96
N THR A 101 -6.39 -5.14 -9.77
CA THR A 101 -5.34 -4.17 -10.07
C THR A 101 -5.55 -3.44 -11.40
N THR A 102 -5.44 -2.11 -11.37
CA THR A 102 -5.40 -1.22 -12.54
C THR A 102 -4.08 -0.45 -12.54
N VAL A 103 -3.33 -0.50 -13.64
CA VAL A 103 -2.09 0.28 -13.77
C VAL A 103 -2.40 1.66 -14.34
N LEU A 104 -2.06 2.71 -13.61
CA LEU A 104 -2.10 4.10 -14.08
C LEU A 104 -0.76 4.43 -14.73
N SER A 105 -0.77 4.81 -16.01
CA SER A 105 0.41 5.16 -16.80
C SER A 105 0.22 6.50 -17.54
N GLY A 106 1.31 7.17 -17.89
CA GLY A 106 1.26 8.46 -18.59
C GLY A 106 1.20 9.67 -17.65
N ASP A 107 0.16 10.50 -17.78
CA ASP A 107 -0.09 11.65 -16.89
C ASP A 107 -0.60 11.17 -15.53
N PHE A 108 0.32 11.00 -14.59
CA PHE A 108 0.00 10.52 -13.25
C PHE A 108 -0.81 11.52 -12.44
N VAL A 109 -0.54 12.82 -12.57
CA VAL A 109 -1.27 13.84 -11.80
C VAL A 109 -2.71 13.90 -12.27
N GLY A 110 -2.94 13.91 -13.59
CA GLY A 110 -4.28 13.84 -14.16
C GLY A 110 -5.01 12.56 -13.79
N ALA A 111 -4.36 11.40 -13.93
CA ALA A 111 -4.95 10.10 -13.61
C ALA A 111 -5.35 9.97 -12.13
N VAL A 112 -4.48 10.38 -11.20
CA VAL A 112 -4.77 10.34 -9.76
C VAL A 112 -5.83 11.39 -9.38
N SER A 113 -5.83 12.56 -10.02
CA SER A 113 -6.85 13.59 -9.78
C SER A 113 -8.24 13.09 -10.19
N GLN A 114 -8.36 12.50 -11.38
CA GLN A 114 -9.61 11.88 -11.85
C GLN A 114 -10.04 10.72 -10.95
N LEU A 115 -9.10 9.89 -10.51
CA LEU A 115 -9.38 8.81 -9.56
C LEU A 115 -9.96 9.35 -8.25
N LYS A 116 -9.35 10.41 -7.71
CA LYS A 116 -9.82 11.07 -6.48
C LYS A 116 -11.22 11.66 -6.65
N GLU A 117 -11.56 12.18 -7.83
CA GLU A 117 -12.90 12.70 -8.10
C GLU A 117 -13.95 11.58 -8.22
N ALA A 118 -13.61 10.50 -8.94
CA ALA A 118 -14.50 9.38 -9.22
C ALA A 118 -14.78 8.50 -7.99
N GLN A 119 -13.81 8.36 -7.09
CA GLN A 119 -13.95 7.53 -5.91
C GLN A 119 -14.55 8.28 -4.73
N ARG A 120 -15.19 7.53 -3.83
CA ARG A 120 -15.59 7.98 -2.49
C ARG A 120 -14.72 7.27 -1.46
N GLY A 121 -14.59 7.87 -0.27
CA GLY A 121 -13.85 7.25 0.82
C GLY A 121 -12.33 7.42 0.71
N GLU A 122 -11.57 6.46 1.22
CA GLU A 122 -10.13 6.59 1.47
C GLU A 122 -9.27 5.85 0.43
N LEU A 123 -8.36 6.61 -0.18
CA LEU A 123 -7.32 6.10 -1.07
C LEU A 123 -6.03 6.03 -0.26
N LEU A 124 -5.71 4.83 0.23
CA LEU A 124 -4.56 4.57 1.08
C LEU A 124 -3.30 4.40 0.23
N VAL A 125 -2.29 5.21 0.56
CA VAL A 125 -0.95 5.19 -0.01
C VAL A 125 -0.01 4.67 1.08
N ASN A 126 0.47 3.44 0.90
CA ASN A 126 1.53 2.85 1.74
C ASN A 126 2.91 2.92 1.09
N GLY A 127 3.00 3.58 -0.06
CA GLY A 127 4.22 3.71 -0.81
C GLY A 127 3.98 3.64 -2.32
N SER A 128 5.00 3.89 -3.13
CA SER A 128 6.39 4.15 -2.70
C SER A 128 6.66 5.65 -2.63
N CYS A 129 7.70 6.05 -1.91
CA CYS A 129 8.12 7.46 -1.76
C CYS A 129 8.84 8.07 -2.99
N GLN A 130 8.90 7.35 -4.11
CA GLN A 130 9.67 7.70 -5.33
C GLN A 130 8.82 8.32 -6.43
#